data_AF-A0A931HQN5-F1
#
_entry.id   AF-A0A931HQN5-F1
#
_cell.length_a   1.000
_cell.length_b   1.000
_cell.length_c   1.000
_cell.angle_alpha   90.00
_cell.angle_beta   90.00
_cell.angle_gamma   90.00
#
_symmetry.space_group_name_H-M   'P 1'
#
loop_
_entity.id
_entity.type
_entity.pdbx_description
1 polymer ?
#
loop_
_entity_poly.entity_id
_entity_poly.type
_entity_poly.pdbx_seq_one_letter_code
_entity_poly.pdbx_strand_id
1 'polypeptide(L)'
;MTTTPIAAEQVSQTHVATSAARTAALAAVDSQKTADWWSTAVSDIEPDVIRYRGYPIQDLIRHATFVETIWTMVRGSMPSHAEAALLEKALVAAVDHGPQAPSIAAARMAATCGVGLHGAMSTGVGLLGDVHGGAGQQCVEFLQRLVTSAEGGDLGEAVAAEVASYRERRAYVPGFGHRFHTRDPRRDPLLEAVQGAVDAGVVSGRYLAAALELEAQLSACRARPVPMNIDGATAVIYAELGFTAELARGLFILSRSVGVLAHSWEESQSGRRIKGPMPPPLLPTYVGHPERAWGAEAEDENGR
;
A
#
# COMPACT_ATOMS: atom_id res chain seq x y z
N MET A 1 -24.69 -38.91 10.79
CA MET A 1 -24.44 -38.49 9.40
C MET A 1 -23.23 -39.25 8.91
N THR A 2 -23.48 -40.38 8.25
CA THR A 2 -22.48 -41.27 7.67
C THR A 2 -22.21 -40.81 6.23
N THR A 3 -21.02 -40.26 5.98
CA THR A 3 -20.54 -39.99 4.62
C THR A 3 -20.24 -41.31 3.93
N THR A 4 -21.09 -41.69 2.98
CA THR A 4 -20.83 -42.77 2.04
C THR A 4 -19.60 -42.38 1.20
N PRO A 5 -18.56 -43.21 1.11
CA PRO A 5 -17.43 -42.92 0.23
C PRO A 5 -17.92 -42.98 -1.23
N ILE A 6 -17.50 -41.99 -2.02
CA ILE A 6 -17.72 -42.01 -3.48
C ILE A 6 -16.94 -43.22 -4.01
N ALA A 7 -17.67 -44.20 -4.55
CA ALA A 7 -17.07 -45.33 -5.24
C ALA A 7 -16.22 -44.80 -6.40
N ALA A 8 -15.00 -45.33 -6.54
CA ALA A 8 -14.16 -45.07 -7.69
C ALA A 8 -14.81 -45.71 -8.93
N GLU A 9 -15.79 -45.05 -9.52
CA GLU A 9 -16.17 -45.31 -10.91
C GLU A 9 -14.93 -45.02 -11.76
N GLN A 10 -14.51 -46.04 -12.51
CA GLN A 10 -13.51 -45.91 -13.55
C GLN A 10 -13.97 -44.79 -14.47
N VAL A 11 -13.34 -43.63 -14.37
CA VAL A 11 -13.47 -42.57 -15.37
C VAL A 11 -12.97 -43.19 -16.67
N SER A 12 -13.92 -43.64 -17.50
CA SER A 12 -13.66 -44.03 -18.87
C SER A 12 -12.97 -42.83 -19.52
N GLN A 13 -11.66 -42.91 -19.71
CA GLN A 13 -10.87 -41.90 -20.39
C GLN A 13 -11.24 -41.91 -21.87
N THR A 14 -12.40 -41.35 -22.19
CA THR A 14 -12.66 -40.84 -23.53
C THR A 14 -11.86 -39.54 -23.65
N HIS A 15 -10.53 -39.65 -23.73
CA HIS A 15 -9.68 -38.53 -24.10
C HIS A 15 -10.14 -38.06 -25.46
N VAL A 16 -10.84 -36.92 -25.52
CA VAL A 16 -11.06 -36.22 -26.79
C VAL A 16 -9.69 -35.98 -27.37
N ALA A 17 -9.38 -36.65 -28.48
CA ALA A 17 -8.09 -36.54 -29.14
C ALA A 17 -7.80 -35.05 -29.37
N THR A 18 -6.62 -34.61 -28.92
CA THR A 18 -6.16 -33.25 -29.17
C THR A 18 -6.19 -33.00 -30.68
N SER A 19 -6.75 -31.86 -31.11
CA SER A 19 -6.85 -31.55 -32.54
C SER A 19 -5.45 -31.55 -33.17
N ALA A 20 -5.34 -31.98 -34.44
CA ALA A 20 -4.07 -31.98 -35.16
C ALA A 20 -3.39 -30.60 -35.12
N ALA A 21 -4.19 -29.52 -35.16
CA ALA A 21 -3.71 -28.15 -35.02
C ALA A 21 -3.03 -27.89 -33.66
N ARG A 22 -3.61 -28.38 -32.55
CA ARG A 22 -3.01 -28.22 -31.22
C ARG A 22 -1.76 -29.09 -31.05
N THR A 23 -1.72 -30.30 -31.63
CA THR A 23 -0.52 -31.14 -31.63
C THR A 23 0.63 -30.47 -32.36
N ALA A 24 0.37 -29.90 -33.55
CA ALA A 24 1.36 -29.14 -34.31
C ALA A 24 1.84 -27.90 -33.55
N ALA A 25 0.93 -27.18 -32.89
CA ALA A 25 1.27 -26.02 -32.07
C ALA A 25 2.17 -26.39 -30.87
N LEU A 26 1.89 -27.50 -30.19
CA LEU A 26 2.72 -27.99 -29.08
C LEU A 26 4.11 -28.43 -29.56
N ALA A 27 4.18 -29.10 -30.72
CA ALA A 27 5.46 -29.51 -31.31
C ALA A 27 6.33 -28.32 -31.78
N ALA A 28 5.70 -27.17 -32.06
CA ALA A 28 6.38 -25.95 -32.45
C ALA A 28 6.84 -25.07 -31.25
N VAL A 29 6.55 -25.47 -30.01
CA VAL A 29 7.00 -24.75 -28.81
C VAL A 29 8.51 -24.86 -28.69
N ASP A 30 9.16 -23.70 -28.66
CA ASP A 30 10.58 -23.55 -28.39
C ASP A 30 10.78 -23.35 -26.88
N SER A 31 11.53 -24.25 -26.26
CA SER A 31 11.77 -24.26 -24.82
C SER A 31 12.55 -23.03 -24.35
N GLN A 32 13.52 -22.56 -25.14
CA GLN A 32 14.28 -21.35 -24.82
C GLN A 32 13.38 -20.12 -24.90
N LYS A 33 12.59 -19.97 -25.97
CA LYS A 33 11.64 -18.85 -26.08
C LYS A 33 10.60 -18.86 -24.96
N THR A 34 10.16 -20.03 -24.52
CA THR A 34 9.20 -20.17 -23.41
C THR A 34 9.83 -19.75 -22.09
N ALA A 35 11.09 -20.15 -21.84
CA ALA A 35 11.84 -19.72 -20.67
C ALA A 35 12.09 -18.20 -20.68
N ASP A 36 12.53 -17.67 -21.82
CA ASP A 36 12.79 -16.23 -22.01
C ASP A 36 11.50 -15.40 -21.81
N TRP A 37 10.33 -15.93 -22.18
CA TRP A 37 9.04 -15.26 -21.99
C TRP A 37 8.69 -15.02 -20.50
N TRP A 38 9.13 -15.91 -19.60
CA TRP A 38 8.98 -15.77 -18.14
C TRP A 38 10.27 -15.31 -17.44
N SER A 39 11.21 -14.71 -18.18
CA SER A 39 12.49 -14.27 -17.62
C SER A 39 12.31 -13.22 -16.52
N THR A 40 13.24 -13.21 -15.55
CA THR A 40 13.25 -12.26 -14.44
C THR A 40 14.68 -11.87 -14.09
N ALA A 41 14.86 -10.63 -13.63
CA ALA A 41 16.13 -10.14 -13.10
C ALA A 41 16.13 -10.07 -11.56
N VAL A 42 15.07 -10.57 -10.90
CA VAL A 42 14.87 -10.42 -9.44
C VAL A 42 15.57 -11.51 -8.64
N SER A 43 15.35 -12.77 -9.02
CA SER A 43 15.89 -13.94 -8.33
C SER A 43 16.26 -15.02 -9.32
N ASP A 44 17.27 -15.79 -8.97
CA ASP A 44 17.78 -16.93 -9.73
C ASP A 44 17.74 -18.17 -8.81
N ILE A 45 16.99 -19.19 -9.24
CA ILE A 45 16.66 -20.37 -8.45
C ILE A 45 16.91 -21.63 -9.29
N GLU A 46 17.86 -22.45 -8.85
CA GLU A 46 18.20 -23.75 -9.44
C GLU A 46 18.36 -24.78 -8.29
N PRO A 47 18.48 -26.10 -8.56
CA PRO A 47 18.82 -27.06 -7.52
C PRO A 47 20.04 -26.61 -6.72
N ASP A 48 19.88 -26.49 -5.40
CA ASP A 48 20.89 -26.04 -4.43
C ASP A 48 21.40 -24.59 -4.59
N VAL A 49 20.77 -23.79 -5.45
CA VAL A 49 21.15 -22.40 -5.72
C VAL A 49 19.96 -21.47 -5.53
N ILE A 50 20.12 -20.49 -4.65
CA ILE A 50 19.16 -19.39 -4.48
C ILE A 50 19.94 -18.09 -4.43
N ARG A 51 19.68 -17.19 -5.39
CA ARG A 51 20.26 -15.85 -5.43
C ARG A 51 19.18 -14.80 -5.57
N TYR A 52 19.30 -13.73 -4.80
CA TYR A 52 18.49 -12.51 -4.95
C TYR A 52 19.36 -11.43 -5.54
N ARG A 53 19.03 -10.94 -6.75
CA ARG A 53 19.84 -9.97 -7.50
C ARG A 53 21.33 -10.34 -7.57
N GLY A 54 21.62 -11.64 -7.72
CA GLY A 54 22.98 -12.17 -7.78
C GLY A 54 23.64 -12.48 -6.43
N TYR A 55 23.08 -12.06 -5.30
CA TYR A 55 23.61 -12.39 -3.98
C TYR A 55 23.11 -13.76 -3.49
N PRO A 56 23.99 -14.68 -3.08
CA PRO A 56 23.58 -15.95 -2.48
C PRO A 56 22.74 -15.74 -1.21
N ILE A 57 21.64 -16.48 -1.07
CA ILE A 57 20.71 -16.30 0.06
C ILE A 57 21.38 -16.51 1.43
N GLN A 58 22.33 -17.44 1.53
CA GLN A 58 23.07 -17.70 2.77
C GLN A 58 23.90 -16.51 3.23
N ASP A 59 24.35 -15.65 2.30
CA ASP A 59 25.13 -14.46 2.65
C ASP A 59 24.19 -13.33 3.08
N LEU A 60 23.05 -13.17 2.41
CA LEU A 60 22.00 -12.25 2.84
C LEU A 60 21.50 -12.59 4.24
N ILE A 61 21.24 -13.86 4.54
CA ILE A 61 20.82 -14.31 5.89
C ILE A 61 21.86 -13.96 6.97
N ARG A 62 23.15 -14.04 6.65
CA ARG A 62 24.24 -13.79 7.63
C ARG A 62 24.53 -12.32 7.84
N HIS A 63 24.35 -11.50 6.80
CA HIS A 63 24.96 -10.18 6.74
C HIS A 63 23.99 -9.04 6.46
N ALA A 64 22.85 -9.30 5.81
CA ALA A 64 21.89 -8.27 5.45
C ALA A 64 20.74 -8.22 6.46
N THR A 65 20.28 -7.00 6.72
CA THR A 65 19.02 -6.76 7.40
C THR A 65 17.84 -7.02 6.46
N PHE A 66 16.65 -7.14 7.05
CA PHE A 66 15.43 -7.27 6.27
C PHE A 66 15.19 -6.06 5.35
N VAL A 67 15.50 -4.85 5.82
CA VAL A 67 15.34 -3.61 5.06
C VAL A 67 16.34 -3.52 3.90
N GLU A 68 17.61 -3.89 4.11
CA GLU A 68 18.60 -3.99 3.03
C GLU A 68 18.18 -5.03 1.98
N THR A 69 17.61 -6.16 2.41
CA THR A 69 17.10 -7.18 1.50
C THR A 69 15.91 -6.66 0.69
N ILE A 70 14.94 -5.97 1.32
CA ILE A 70 13.82 -5.32 0.62
C ILE A 70 14.35 -4.34 -0.43
N TRP A 71 15.27 -3.45 -0.02
CA TRP A 71 15.87 -2.47 -0.90
C TRP A 71 16.49 -3.16 -2.12
N THR A 72 17.37 -4.14 -1.90
CA THR A 72 18.03 -4.88 -2.99
C THR A 72 17.02 -5.53 -3.92
N MET A 73 15.95 -6.15 -3.39
CA MET A 73 14.93 -6.78 -4.22
C MET A 73 14.24 -5.77 -5.16
N VAL A 74 13.91 -4.58 -4.68
CA VAL A 74 13.19 -3.57 -5.48
C VAL A 74 14.11 -2.62 -6.28
N ARG A 75 15.39 -2.47 -5.90
CA ARG A 75 16.36 -1.55 -6.53
C ARG A 75 17.48 -2.23 -7.31
N GLY A 76 17.70 -3.52 -7.11
CA GLY A 76 18.72 -4.29 -7.81
C GLY A 76 20.13 -4.22 -7.21
N SER A 77 20.40 -3.29 -6.29
CA SER A 77 21.70 -3.11 -5.63
C SER A 77 21.54 -2.96 -4.12
N MET A 78 22.60 -3.24 -3.35
CA MET A 78 22.62 -2.96 -1.91
C MET A 78 22.56 -1.45 -1.64
N PRO A 79 21.86 -1.00 -0.59
CA PRO A 79 21.98 0.36 -0.07
C PRO A 79 23.26 0.49 0.77
N SER A 80 23.68 1.73 1.01
CA SER A 80 24.54 2.04 2.15
C SER A 80 23.79 1.82 3.47
N HIS A 81 24.52 1.62 4.56
CA HIS A 81 23.91 1.47 5.89
C HIS A 81 23.09 2.70 6.30
N ALA A 82 23.48 3.90 5.88
CA ALA A 82 22.75 5.13 6.18
C ALA A 82 21.42 5.22 5.41
N GLU A 83 21.40 4.83 4.13
CA GLU A 83 20.17 4.74 3.34
C GLU A 83 19.21 3.69 3.92
N ALA A 84 19.72 2.51 4.28
CA ALA A 84 18.93 1.45 4.90
C ALA A 84 18.32 1.91 6.24
N ALA A 85 19.11 2.57 7.09
CA ALA A 85 18.64 3.08 8.38
C ALA A 85 17.57 4.16 8.21
N LEU A 86 17.65 5.00 7.17
CA LEU A 86 16.63 6.00 6.88
C LEU A 86 15.34 5.36 6.37
N LEU A 87 15.44 4.39 5.46
CA LEU A 87 14.28 3.61 4.99
C LEU A 87 13.60 2.87 6.15
N GLU A 88 14.38 2.25 7.05
CA GLU A 88 13.86 1.53 8.21
C GLU A 88 12.97 2.42 9.08
N LYS A 89 13.37 3.67 9.33
CA LYS A 89 12.56 4.62 10.11
C LYS A 89 11.21 4.90 9.45
N ALA A 90 11.20 5.09 8.12
CA ALA A 90 9.94 5.30 7.38
C ALA A 90 9.03 4.07 7.48
N LEU A 91 9.59 2.86 7.32
CA LEU A 91 8.83 1.62 7.44
C LEU A 91 8.28 1.45 8.86
N VAL A 92 9.07 1.66 9.90
CA VAL A 92 8.64 1.56 11.31
C VAL A 92 7.48 2.51 11.59
N ALA A 93 7.54 3.76 11.13
CA ALA A 93 6.52 4.76 11.42
C ALA A 93 5.15 4.49 10.76
N ALA A 94 5.12 3.63 9.74
CA ALA A 94 3.91 3.27 8.99
C ALA A 94 3.28 1.91 9.38
N VAL A 95 3.92 1.14 10.28
CA VAL A 95 3.56 -0.26 10.60
C VAL A 95 2.10 -0.42 10.99
N ASP A 96 1.58 0.49 11.82
CA ASP A 96 0.21 0.42 12.34
C ASP A 96 -0.42 1.82 12.46
N HIS A 97 -1.75 1.85 12.47
CA HIS A 97 -2.55 3.04 12.82
C HIS A 97 -3.82 2.65 13.61
N GLY A 98 -3.79 1.46 14.22
CA GLY A 98 -4.85 0.95 15.06
C GLY A 98 -6.12 0.53 14.31
N PRO A 99 -7.09 -0.03 15.05
CA PRO A 99 -8.24 -0.71 14.47
C PRO A 99 -9.30 0.20 13.85
N GLN A 100 -9.13 1.52 13.94
CA GLN A 100 -10.01 2.48 13.24
C GLN A 100 -9.59 2.69 11.77
N ALA A 101 -8.36 2.33 11.40
CA ALA A 101 -7.95 2.37 10.00
C ALA A 101 -8.77 1.34 9.21
N PRO A 102 -9.38 1.72 8.07
CA PRO A 102 -10.25 0.83 7.29
C PRO A 102 -9.63 -0.53 6.98
N SER A 103 -8.36 -0.57 6.55
CA SER A 103 -7.63 -1.82 6.25
C SER A 103 -7.54 -2.76 7.46
N ILE A 104 -7.28 -2.22 8.66
CA ILE A 104 -7.13 -3.01 9.88
C ILE A 104 -8.50 -3.45 10.40
N ALA A 105 -9.49 -2.55 10.39
CA ALA A 105 -10.87 -2.87 10.77
C ALA A 105 -11.43 -4.01 9.92
N ALA A 106 -11.24 -3.94 8.60
CA ALA A 106 -11.70 -4.96 7.67
C ALA A 106 -10.95 -6.29 7.85
N ALA A 107 -9.62 -6.26 8.05
CA ALA A 107 -8.84 -7.47 8.31
C ALA A 107 -9.26 -8.19 9.60
N ARG A 108 -9.51 -7.44 10.68
CA ARG A 108 -10.06 -8.00 11.94
C ARG A 108 -11.43 -8.63 11.72
N MET A 109 -12.32 -7.95 11.00
CA MET A 109 -13.63 -8.50 10.66
C MET A 109 -13.49 -9.81 9.87
N ALA A 110 -12.67 -9.80 8.82
CA ALA A 110 -12.37 -10.96 7.98
C ALA A 110 -11.78 -12.13 8.78
N ALA A 111 -10.89 -11.87 9.74
CA ALA A 111 -10.31 -12.91 10.60
C ALA A 111 -11.40 -13.71 11.35
N THR A 112 -12.54 -13.08 11.68
CA THR A 112 -13.66 -13.76 12.34
C THR A 112 -14.61 -14.50 11.38
N CYS A 113 -14.41 -14.37 10.06
CA CYS A 113 -15.21 -15.03 9.02
C CYS A 113 -14.69 -16.43 8.63
N GLY A 114 -13.58 -16.89 9.20
CA GLY A 114 -13.02 -18.22 8.91
C GLY A 114 -12.16 -18.31 7.65
N VAL A 115 -11.68 -17.18 7.11
CA VAL A 115 -10.83 -17.14 5.90
C VAL A 115 -9.34 -17.43 6.16
N GLY A 116 -8.95 -17.61 7.42
CA GLY A 116 -7.56 -17.73 7.84
C GLY A 116 -6.77 -16.42 7.76
N LEU A 117 -5.51 -16.43 8.23
CA LEU A 117 -4.68 -15.21 8.27
C LEU A 117 -4.40 -14.63 6.89
N HIS A 118 -4.12 -15.48 5.90
CA HIS A 118 -3.86 -15.02 4.53
C HIS A 118 -5.06 -14.25 3.97
N GLY A 119 -6.29 -14.75 4.16
CA GLY A 119 -7.50 -14.08 3.68
C GLY A 119 -7.76 -12.76 4.42
N ALA A 120 -7.49 -12.71 5.73
CA ALA A 120 -7.58 -11.49 6.51
C ALA A 120 -6.54 -10.44 6.06
N MET A 121 -5.30 -10.86 5.81
CA MET A 121 -4.25 -10.01 5.27
C MET A 121 -4.59 -9.49 3.87
N SER A 122 -5.00 -10.36 2.95
CA SER A 122 -5.42 -9.97 1.61
C SER A 122 -6.57 -8.97 1.63
N THR A 123 -7.50 -9.12 2.59
CA THR A 123 -8.58 -8.13 2.81
C THR A 123 -7.98 -6.79 3.23
N GLY A 124 -7.14 -6.75 4.26
CA GLY A 124 -6.53 -5.51 4.73
C GLY A 124 -5.69 -4.81 3.67
N VAL A 125 -4.84 -5.56 2.96
CA VAL A 125 -4.00 -5.07 1.87
C VAL A 125 -4.85 -4.59 0.69
N GLY A 126 -5.91 -5.31 0.33
CA GLY A 126 -6.82 -4.93 -0.76
C GLY A 126 -7.58 -3.62 -0.53
N LEU A 127 -7.66 -3.15 0.73
CA LEU A 127 -8.20 -1.83 1.06
C LEU A 127 -7.18 -0.70 0.95
N LEU A 128 -5.89 -1.00 0.72
CA LEU A 128 -4.84 0.00 0.57
C LEU A 128 -4.77 0.49 -0.88
N GLY A 129 -5.42 1.62 -1.16
CA GLY A 129 -5.56 2.21 -2.49
C GLY A 129 -5.49 3.73 -2.46
N ASP A 130 -5.99 4.41 -3.49
CA ASP A 130 -5.76 5.85 -3.68
C ASP A 130 -6.24 6.73 -2.51
N VAL A 131 -7.34 6.36 -1.86
CA VAL A 131 -7.92 7.12 -0.74
C VAL A 131 -7.33 6.70 0.60
N HIS A 132 -7.09 5.41 0.82
CA HIS A 132 -6.58 4.87 2.07
C HIS A 132 -5.21 4.23 1.82
N GLY A 133 -4.13 4.95 2.12
CA GLY A 133 -2.75 4.51 1.87
C GLY A 133 -2.09 5.04 0.59
N GLY A 134 -2.85 5.74 -0.27
CA GLY A 134 -2.33 6.30 -1.52
C GLY A 134 -1.63 7.66 -1.39
N ALA A 135 -1.85 8.38 -0.29
CA ALA A 135 -1.37 9.75 -0.10
C ALA A 135 0.16 9.87 -0.12
N GLY A 136 0.89 8.85 0.36
CA GLY A 136 2.35 8.84 0.32
C GLY A 136 2.91 8.88 -1.09
N GLN A 137 2.39 8.04 -2.01
CA GLN A 137 2.75 8.09 -3.43
C GLN A 137 2.44 9.45 -4.04
N GLN A 138 1.21 9.94 -3.85
CA GLN A 138 0.78 11.22 -4.41
C GLN A 138 1.64 12.39 -3.89
N CYS A 139 2.11 12.30 -2.65
CA CYS A 139 3.03 13.28 -2.06
C CYS A 139 4.43 13.18 -2.68
N VAL A 140 4.98 11.98 -2.92
CA VAL A 140 6.25 11.81 -3.65
C VAL A 140 6.16 12.42 -5.05
N GLU A 141 5.10 12.12 -5.81
CA GLU A 141 4.87 12.72 -7.14
C GLU A 141 4.81 14.24 -7.06
N PHE A 142 4.17 14.77 -6.01
CA PHE A 142 4.03 16.20 -5.82
C PHE A 142 5.36 16.88 -5.49
N LEU A 143 6.15 16.32 -4.57
CA LEU A 143 7.47 16.83 -4.22
C LEU A 143 8.44 16.75 -5.41
N GLN A 144 8.36 15.69 -6.22
CA GLN A 144 9.13 15.58 -7.46
C GLN A 144 8.79 16.69 -8.45
N ARG A 145 7.50 16.97 -8.67
CA ARG A 145 7.08 18.10 -9.52
C ARG A 145 7.58 19.43 -8.99
N LEU A 146 7.45 19.69 -7.68
CA LEU A 146 7.93 20.93 -7.06
C LEU A 146 9.42 21.14 -7.27
N VAL A 147 10.23 20.11 -6.99
CA VAL A 147 11.68 20.17 -7.16
C VAL A 147 12.06 20.38 -8.62
N THR A 148 11.42 19.67 -9.57
CA THR A 148 11.65 19.87 -11.00
C THR A 148 11.23 21.27 -11.46
N SER A 149 10.10 21.80 -11.01
CA SER A 149 9.66 23.16 -11.36
C SER A 149 10.56 24.25 -10.79
N ALA A 150 11.27 23.97 -9.69
CA ALA A 150 12.24 24.88 -9.11
C ALA A 150 13.63 24.80 -9.77
N GLU A 151 13.88 23.86 -10.71
CA GLU A 151 15.17 23.77 -11.41
C GLU A 151 15.42 25.04 -12.24
N GLY A 152 16.34 25.87 -11.76
CA GLY A 152 16.68 27.16 -12.39
C GLY A 152 15.81 28.34 -11.95
N GLY A 153 14.95 28.16 -10.93
CA GLY A 153 14.09 29.19 -10.36
C GLY A 153 14.09 29.21 -8.82
N ASP A 154 13.11 29.90 -8.25
CA ASP A 154 12.91 29.96 -6.80
C ASP A 154 11.94 28.87 -6.33
N LEU A 155 12.32 28.12 -5.29
CA LEU A 155 11.50 27.05 -4.72
C LEU A 155 10.20 27.60 -4.10
N GLY A 156 10.27 28.77 -3.45
CA GLY A 156 9.12 29.41 -2.83
C GLY A 156 8.06 29.80 -3.87
N GLU A 157 8.48 30.32 -5.02
CA GLU A 157 7.60 30.62 -6.15
C GLU A 157 6.93 29.36 -6.73
N ALA A 158 7.71 28.29 -6.93
CA ALA A 158 7.18 27.01 -7.42
C ALA A 158 6.12 26.42 -6.45
N VAL A 159 6.41 26.45 -5.14
CA VAL A 159 5.47 26.03 -4.09
C VAL A 159 4.22 26.91 -4.08
N ALA A 160 4.37 28.23 -4.19
CA ALA A 160 3.25 29.17 -4.17
C ALA A 160 2.27 28.93 -5.33
N ALA A 161 2.80 28.68 -6.54
CA ALA A 161 2.00 28.38 -7.72
C ALA A 161 1.17 27.10 -7.53
N GLU A 162 1.77 26.03 -7.03
CA GLU A 162 1.07 24.77 -6.75
C GLU A 162 0.02 24.93 -5.64
N VAL A 163 0.37 25.59 -4.53
CA VAL A 163 -0.58 25.87 -3.43
C VAL A 163 -1.78 26.66 -3.94
N ALA A 164 -1.58 27.66 -4.82
CA ALA A 164 -2.67 28.41 -5.44
C ALA A 164 -3.56 27.50 -6.30
N SER A 165 -2.98 26.64 -7.15
CA SER A 165 -3.71 25.66 -7.97
C SER A 165 -4.57 24.71 -7.14
N TYR A 166 -4.06 24.18 -6.03
CA TYR A 166 -4.85 23.31 -5.13
C TYR A 166 -5.99 24.07 -4.45
N ARG A 167 -5.78 25.33 -4.07
CA ARG A 167 -6.82 26.19 -3.48
C ARG A 167 -7.95 26.47 -4.48
N GLU A 168 -7.61 26.80 -5.72
CA GLU A 168 -8.57 27.05 -6.80
C GLU A 168 -9.46 25.82 -7.07
N ARG A 169 -8.84 24.65 -7.17
CA ARG A 169 -9.54 23.37 -7.38
C ARG A 169 -10.26 22.83 -6.14
N ARG A 170 -10.12 23.49 -4.98
CA ARG A 170 -10.59 23.02 -3.67
C ARG A 170 -10.14 21.59 -3.37
N ALA A 171 -8.92 21.25 -3.79
CA ALA A 171 -8.33 19.93 -3.64
C ALA A 171 -7.50 19.83 -2.35
N TYR A 172 -7.41 18.63 -1.79
CA TYR A 172 -6.51 18.33 -0.68
C TYR A 172 -5.08 18.17 -1.18
N VAL A 173 -4.12 18.70 -0.42
CA VAL A 173 -2.69 18.51 -0.73
C VAL A 173 -2.21 17.18 -0.13
N PRO A 174 -1.70 16.24 -0.93
CA PRO A 174 -1.27 14.94 -0.43
C PRO A 174 -0.14 15.06 0.60
N GLY A 175 -0.20 14.28 1.68
CA GLY A 175 0.79 14.30 2.77
C GLY A 175 0.60 15.41 3.82
N PHE A 176 -0.44 16.24 3.66
CA PHE A 176 -0.74 17.35 4.56
C PHE A 176 -2.18 17.33 5.07
N GLY A 177 -2.34 17.81 6.29
CA GLY A 177 -3.60 17.79 7.03
C GLY A 177 -3.77 16.50 7.83
N HIS A 178 -4.46 16.64 8.96
CA HIS A 178 -4.70 15.52 9.86
C HIS A 178 -6.00 15.73 10.64
N ARG A 179 -6.74 14.64 10.92
CA ARG A 179 -8.04 14.69 11.63
C ARG A 179 -7.89 14.94 13.14
N PHE A 180 -6.86 14.35 13.76
CA PHE A 180 -6.62 14.39 15.21
C PHE A 180 -5.46 15.30 15.64
N HIS A 181 -4.26 15.10 15.08
CA HIS A 181 -3.05 15.82 15.42
C HIS A 181 -2.97 17.21 14.77
N THR A 182 -2.64 18.22 15.58
CA THR A 182 -2.16 19.52 15.09
C THR A 182 -0.68 19.48 14.71
N ARG A 183 0.05 18.47 15.17
CA ARG A 183 1.41 18.10 14.78
C ARG A 183 1.58 16.60 15.01
N ASP A 184 1.87 15.84 13.95
CA ASP A 184 2.04 14.38 14.05
C ASP A 184 3.31 14.07 14.86
N PRO A 185 3.23 13.27 15.94
CA PRO A 185 4.40 12.97 16.78
C PRO A 185 5.51 12.22 16.06
N ARG A 186 5.22 11.59 14.90
CA ARG A 186 6.21 10.89 14.09
C ARG A 186 6.93 11.82 13.12
N ARG A 187 6.36 13.00 12.80
CA ARG A 187 6.94 13.94 11.84
C ARG A 187 8.35 14.33 12.25
N ASP A 188 8.51 14.89 13.44
CA ASP A 188 9.78 15.51 13.84
C ASP A 188 10.93 14.51 13.89
N PRO A 189 10.81 13.32 14.53
CA PRO A 189 11.89 12.33 14.51
C PRO A 189 12.27 11.85 13.10
N LEU A 190 11.33 11.80 12.16
CA LEU A 190 11.61 11.44 10.77
C LEU A 190 12.34 12.56 10.04
N LEU A 191 11.88 13.80 10.16
CA LEU A 191 12.54 14.94 9.48
C LEU A 191 13.90 15.24 10.08
N GLU A 192 14.09 15.06 11.39
CA GLU A 192 15.41 15.11 12.05
C GLU A 192 16.36 14.04 11.50
N ALA A 193 15.86 12.82 11.25
CA ALA A 193 16.66 11.76 10.63
C ALA A 193 17.03 12.09 9.18
N VAL A 194 16.13 12.71 8.41
CA VAL A 194 16.45 13.20 7.06
C VAL A 194 17.50 14.30 7.14
N GLN A 195 17.35 15.27 8.05
CA GLN A 195 18.34 16.34 8.22
C GLN A 195 19.71 15.79 8.58
N GLY A 196 19.80 14.82 9.50
CA GLY A 196 21.06 14.15 9.82
C GLY A 196 21.69 13.43 8.62
N ALA A 197 20.87 12.86 7.73
CA ALA A 197 21.34 12.25 6.48
C ALA A 197 21.82 13.30 5.46
N VAL A 198 21.20 14.50 5.43
CA VAL A 198 21.67 15.65 4.64
C VAL A 198 23.02 16.14 5.14
N ASP A 199 23.16 16.34 6.46
CA ASP A 199 24.39 16.81 7.08
C ASP A 199 25.57 15.83 6.85
N ALA A 200 25.26 14.53 6.76
CA ALA A 200 26.22 13.47 6.43
C ALA A 200 26.47 13.29 4.92
N GLY A 201 25.78 14.05 4.05
CA GLY A 201 25.91 13.95 2.59
C GLY A 201 25.35 12.67 1.98
N VAL A 202 24.47 11.95 2.69
CA VAL A 202 23.83 10.71 2.24
C VAL A 202 22.71 11.02 1.25
N VAL A 203 21.96 12.10 1.48
CA VAL A 203 20.87 12.57 0.63
C VAL A 203 20.98 14.08 0.39
N SER A 204 20.27 14.59 -0.62
CA SER A 204 20.41 15.97 -1.09
C SER A 204 19.73 17.01 -0.19
N GLY A 205 18.63 16.64 0.46
CA GLY A 205 17.79 17.55 1.25
C GLY A 205 16.83 18.40 0.42
N ARG A 206 16.80 18.26 -0.90
CA ARG A 206 15.93 19.05 -1.79
C ARG A 206 14.44 18.80 -1.54
N TYR A 207 14.06 17.56 -1.24
CA TYR A 207 12.68 17.19 -0.96
C TYR A 207 12.30 17.55 0.47
N LEU A 208 13.24 17.50 1.41
CA LEU A 208 13.04 18.04 2.76
C LEU A 208 12.75 19.55 2.70
N ALA A 209 13.57 20.32 1.98
CA ALA A 209 13.37 21.75 1.81
C ALA A 209 12.01 22.07 1.16
N ALA A 210 11.66 21.37 0.06
CA ALA A 210 10.38 21.54 -0.61
C ALA A 210 9.19 21.23 0.31
N ALA A 211 9.25 20.17 1.11
CA ALA A 211 8.17 19.78 2.01
C ALA A 211 7.99 20.75 3.17
N LEU A 212 9.09 21.30 3.72
CA LEU A 212 9.04 22.31 4.78
C LEU A 212 8.49 23.65 4.27
N GLU A 213 8.92 24.09 3.09
CA GLU A 213 8.39 25.30 2.45
C GLU A 213 6.89 25.16 2.15
N LEU A 214 6.49 24.00 1.63
CA LEU A 214 5.08 23.66 1.40
C LEU A 214 4.26 23.69 2.70
N GLU A 215 4.76 23.11 3.80
CA GLU A 215 4.08 23.14 5.10
C GLU A 215 3.86 24.58 5.59
N ALA A 216 4.89 25.43 5.45
CA ALA A 216 4.86 26.83 5.83
C ALA A 216 3.81 27.60 5.03
N GLN A 217 3.82 27.49 3.69
CA GLN A 217 2.88 28.20 2.82
C GLN A 217 1.43 27.69 2.93
N LEU A 218 1.22 26.40 3.18
CA LEU A 218 -0.12 25.85 3.41
C LEU A 218 -0.74 26.37 4.71
N SER A 219 0.09 26.54 5.73
CA SER A 219 -0.31 27.08 7.03
C SER A 219 -0.43 28.60 7.03
N ALA A 220 0.25 29.30 6.10
CA ALA A 220 0.17 30.74 5.96
C ALA A 220 -1.27 31.21 5.70
N CYS A 221 -1.64 32.30 6.38
CA CYS A 221 -2.96 32.94 6.27
C CYS A 221 -4.16 32.04 6.62
N ARG A 222 -3.95 30.98 7.42
CA ARG A 222 -5.03 30.14 7.96
C ARG A 222 -5.15 30.28 9.47
N ALA A 223 -6.40 30.26 9.95
CA ALA A 223 -6.69 30.26 11.38
C ALA A 223 -6.22 28.99 12.10
N ARG A 224 -6.06 27.88 11.37
CA ARG A 224 -5.47 26.63 11.86
C ARG A 224 -4.40 26.16 10.88
N PRO A 225 -3.22 25.74 11.38
CA PRO A 225 -2.15 25.23 10.53
C PRO A 225 -2.58 23.93 9.84
N VAL A 226 -1.97 23.64 8.70
CA VAL A 226 -2.16 22.39 7.96
C VAL A 226 -0.89 21.57 8.14
N PRO A 227 -0.83 20.69 9.17
CA PRO A 227 0.41 20.00 9.52
C PRO A 227 0.75 18.92 8.48
N MET A 228 2.04 18.67 8.31
CA MET A 228 2.52 17.47 7.64
C MET A 228 2.11 16.23 8.44
N ASN A 229 1.48 15.27 7.76
CA ASN A 229 1.13 13.99 8.36
C ASN A 229 2.23 12.95 8.09
N ILE A 230 2.05 11.74 8.60
CA ILE A 230 3.02 10.65 8.39
C ILE A 230 3.26 10.31 6.91
N ASP A 231 2.25 10.42 6.05
CA ASP A 231 2.41 10.13 4.63
C ASP A 231 3.33 11.17 3.98
N GLY A 232 3.23 12.43 4.39
CA GLY A 232 4.16 13.49 3.97
C GLY A 232 5.58 13.26 4.47
N ALA A 233 5.75 12.97 5.76
CA ALA A 233 7.07 12.75 6.35
C ALA A 233 7.80 11.52 5.75
N THR A 234 7.07 10.43 5.50
CA THR A 234 7.64 9.25 4.84
C THR A 234 7.86 9.48 3.34
N ALA A 235 7.01 10.26 2.67
CA ALA A 235 7.24 10.66 1.27
C ALA A 235 8.54 11.45 1.07
N VAL A 236 8.90 12.34 2.01
CA VAL A 236 10.20 13.03 1.99
C VAL A 236 11.34 12.01 2.00
N ILE A 237 11.30 11.03 2.90
CA ILE A 237 12.31 9.96 2.98
C ILE A 237 12.39 9.17 1.67
N TYR A 238 11.25 8.71 1.15
CA TYR A 238 11.22 7.93 -0.09
C TYR A 238 11.77 8.71 -1.28
N ALA A 239 11.44 10.00 -1.39
CA ALA A 239 11.93 10.87 -2.45
C ALA A 239 13.45 11.13 -2.31
N GLU A 240 13.96 11.41 -1.11
CA GLU A 240 15.41 11.59 -0.86
C GLU A 240 16.22 10.34 -1.18
N LEU A 241 15.68 9.15 -0.87
CA LEU A 241 16.28 7.85 -1.22
C LEU A 241 16.09 7.49 -2.71
N GLY A 242 15.39 8.35 -3.47
CA GLY A 242 15.18 8.21 -4.91
C GLY A 242 14.22 7.09 -5.32
N PHE A 243 13.32 6.65 -4.44
CA PHE A 243 12.26 5.72 -4.83
C PHE A 243 11.28 6.37 -5.81
N THR A 244 10.76 5.60 -6.76
CA THR A 244 9.61 6.04 -7.55
C THR A 244 8.38 6.14 -6.66
N ALA A 245 7.41 6.94 -7.07
CA ALA A 245 6.23 7.17 -6.26
C ALA A 245 5.38 5.90 -6.08
N GLU A 246 5.30 5.04 -7.10
CA GLU A 246 4.61 3.75 -7.04
C GLU A 246 5.28 2.80 -6.05
N LEU A 247 6.61 2.79 -6.00
CA LEU A 247 7.36 2.00 -5.01
C LEU A 247 7.14 2.52 -3.59
N ALA A 248 6.98 3.83 -3.40
CA ALA A 248 6.63 4.39 -2.09
C ALA A 248 5.30 3.83 -1.55
N ARG A 249 4.29 3.66 -2.42
CA ARG A 249 3.04 2.96 -2.05
C ARG A 249 3.30 1.49 -1.71
N GLY A 250 4.10 0.79 -2.50
CA GLY A 250 4.47 -0.60 -2.24
C GLY A 250 5.14 -0.80 -0.88
N LEU A 251 6.08 0.08 -0.53
CA LEU A 251 6.78 0.08 0.77
C LEU A 251 5.83 0.38 1.93
N PHE A 252 4.91 1.34 1.77
CA PHE A 252 3.85 1.59 2.74
C PHE A 252 2.95 0.37 2.95
N ILE A 253 2.52 -0.29 1.87
CA ILE A 253 1.70 -1.51 1.95
C ILE A 253 2.45 -2.63 2.68
N LEU A 254 3.72 -2.83 2.36
CA LEU A 254 4.58 -3.81 3.02
C LEU A 254 4.66 -3.54 4.53
N SER A 255 4.91 -2.29 4.92
CA SER A 255 4.94 -1.87 6.31
C SER A 255 3.59 -2.09 7.01
N ARG A 256 2.49 -1.60 6.43
CA ARG A 256 1.14 -1.72 7.02
C ARG A 256 0.66 -3.17 7.11
N SER A 257 1.18 -4.07 6.27
CA SER A 257 0.87 -5.49 6.33
C SER A 257 1.28 -6.14 7.65
N VAL A 258 2.29 -5.59 8.33
CA VAL A 258 2.70 -6.06 9.67
C VAL A 258 1.61 -5.78 10.70
N GLY A 259 1.07 -4.56 10.74
CA GLY A 259 -0.06 -4.21 11.61
C GLY A 259 -1.30 -5.03 11.28
N VAL A 260 -1.62 -5.18 9.99
CA VAL A 260 -2.74 -6.02 9.52
C VAL A 260 -2.61 -7.46 10.03
N LEU A 261 -1.41 -8.06 9.91
CA LEU A 261 -1.14 -9.41 10.43
C LEU A 261 -1.32 -9.45 11.95
N ALA A 262 -0.73 -8.51 12.69
CA ALA A 262 -0.78 -8.48 14.15
C ALA A 262 -2.23 -8.41 14.67
N HIS A 263 -3.03 -7.50 14.13
CA HIS A 263 -4.45 -7.34 14.50
C HIS A 263 -5.29 -8.55 14.09
N SER A 264 -5.01 -9.15 12.93
CA SER A 264 -5.71 -10.37 12.48
C SER A 264 -5.37 -11.57 13.37
N TRP A 265 -4.11 -11.68 13.79
CA TRP A 265 -3.66 -12.72 14.71
C TRP A 265 -4.30 -12.56 16.08
N GLU A 266 -4.26 -11.35 16.66
CA GLU A 266 -4.96 -11.04 17.91
C GLU A 266 -6.45 -11.44 17.81
N GLU A 267 -7.12 -11.03 16.73
CA GLU A 267 -8.54 -11.30 16.57
C GLU A 267 -8.84 -12.81 16.42
N SER A 268 -7.96 -13.58 15.77
CA SER A 268 -8.10 -15.03 15.65
C SER A 268 -8.10 -15.75 17.01
N GLN A 269 -7.45 -15.16 18.01
CA GLN A 269 -7.34 -15.70 19.37
C GLN A 269 -8.43 -15.16 20.31
N SER A 270 -9.25 -14.19 19.86
CA SER A 270 -10.14 -13.45 20.76
C SER A 270 -11.38 -14.24 21.19
N GLY A 271 -11.75 -15.29 20.45
CA GLY A 271 -13.01 -16.04 20.61
C GLY A 271 -14.28 -15.22 20.29
N ARG A 272 -14.13 -13.95 19.90
CA ARG A 272 -15.24 -13.04 19.55
C ARG A 272 -15.49 -13.09 18.04
N ARG A 273 -16.70 -12.67 17.65
CA ARG A 273 -17.07 -12.47 16.24
C ARG A 273 -17.37 -11.01 15.99
N ILE A 274 -16.71 -10.41 15.01
CA ILE A 274 -17.00 -9.07 14.54
C ILE A 274 -17.95 -9.20 13.36
N LYS A 275 -19.25 -9.01 13.60
CA LYS A 275 -20.30 -9.11 12.56
C LYS A 275 -20.66 -7.78 11.89
N GLY A 276 -20.08 -6.68 12.36
CA GLY A 276 -20.36 -5.34 11.88
C GLY A 276 -19.76 -4.27 12.79
N PRO A 277 -19.82 -2.99 12.39
CA PRO A 277 -19.24 -1.88 13.15
C PRO A 277 -20.12 -1.41 14.32
N MET A 278 -21.35 -1.93 14.46
CA MET A 278 -22.33 -1.49 15.46
C MET A 278 -22.71 -2.63 16.41
N PRO A 279 -22.98 -2.34 17.69
CA PRO A 279 -23.52 -3.31 18.63
C PRO A 279 -24.97 -3.68 18.25
N PRO A 280 -25.48 -4.86 18.67
CA PRO A 280 -26.79 -5.37 18.24
C PRO A 280 -27.99 -4.41 18.41
N PRO A 281 -28.09 -3.60 19.49
CA PRO A 281 -29.22 -2.67 19.64
C PRO A 281 -29.16 -1.46 18.70
N LEU A 282 -28.00 -1.16 18.12
CA LEU A 282 -27.82 -0.03 17.21
C LEU A 282 -27.94 -0.53 15.77
N LEU A 283 -29.07 -0.23 15.15
CA LEU A 283 -29.34 -0.51 13.75
C LEU A 283 -28.96 0.70 12.89
N PRO A 284 -28.54 0.49 11.63
CA PRO A 284 -28.31 1.60 10.71
C PRO A 284 -29.65 2.32 10.46
N THR A 285 -29.60 3.65 10.34
CA THR A 285 -30.77 4.43 9.92
C THR A 285 -31.18 4.02 8.51
N TYR A 286 -32.40 3.51 8.36
CA TYR A 286 -32.98 3.23 7.06
C TYR A 286 -33.50 4.54 6.43
N VAL A 287 -32.99 4.88 5.25
CA VAL A 287 -33.31 6.13 4.52
C VAL A 287 -34.11 5.87 3.23
N GLY A 288 -34.63 4.65 3.06
CA GLY A 288 -35.44 4.27 1.91
C GLY A 288 -36.92 4.58 2.11
N HIS A 289 -37.76 3.96 1.27
CA HIS A 289 -39.21 4.10 1.34
C HIS A 289 -39.81 3.43 2.59
N PRO A 290 -40.86 3.99 3.22
CA PRO A 290 -41.61 3.28 4.24
C PRO A 290 -42.16 1.95 3.69
N GLU A 291 -42.69 1.11 4.57
CA GLU A 291 -43.31 -0.16 4.18
C GLU A 291 -44.32 0.05 3.04
N ARG A 292 -44.17 -0.74 1.96
CA ARG A 292 -45.04 -0.72 0.77
C ARG A 292 -45.66 -2.09 0.58
N ALA A 293 -46.94 -2.12 0.23
CA ALA A 293 -47.63 -3.36 -0.12
C ALA A 293 -47.15 -3.86 -1.49
N TRP A 294 -46.76 -5.14 -1.55
CA TRP A 294 -46.44 -5.82 -2.80
C TRP A 294 -47.69 -5.89 -3.69
N GLY A 295 -47.66 -5.25 -4.86
CA GLY A 295 -48.76 -5.28 -5.85
C GLY A 295 -49.70 -4.07 -5.86
N ALA A 296 -49.52 -3.07 -4.99
CA ALA A 296 -50.39 -1.89 -4.92
C ALA A 296 -50.17 -0.84 -6.03
N GLU A 297 -49.15 -0.99 -6.89
CA GLU A 297 -48.83 -0.04 -7.97
C GLU A 297 -49.63 -0.32 -9.27
N ALA A 298 -50.52 -1.34 -9.30
CA ALA A 298 -51.20 -1.79 -10.52
C ALA A 298 -52.66 -1.31 -10.69
N GLU A 299 -53.25 -0.58 -9.74
CA GLU A 299 -54.69 -0.24 -9.78
C GLU A 299 -55.01 1.20 -10.26
N ASP A 300 -54.02 2.09 -10.38
CA ASP A 300 -54.27 3.52 -10.68
C ASP A 300 -54.11 3.93 -12.17
N GLU A 301 -53.78 3.02 -13.10
CA GLU A 301 -53.74 3.34 -14.55
C GLU A 301 -55.07 3.12 -15.30
N ASN A 302 -56.13 2.65 -14.63
CA ASN A 302 -57.44 2.43 -15.27
C ASN A 302 -58.57 3.26 -14.64
N GLY A 303 -58.32 4.55 -14.42
CA GLY A 303 -59.36 5.54 -14.15
C GLY A 303 -60.44 5.57 -15.26
N ARG A 304 -61.47 4.74 -15.09
CA ARG A 304 -62.80 4.82 -15.69
C ARG A 304 -63.84 4.54 -14.62
#